data_AF-A0A962D7T3-F1
#
_entry.id   AF-A0A962D7T3-F1
#
_cell.length_a   1.000
_cell.length_b   1.000
_cell.length_c   1.000
_cell.angle_alpha   90.00
_cell.angle_beta   90.00
_cell.angle_gamma   90.00
#
_symmetry.space_group_name_H-M   'P 1'
#
loop_
_entity.id
_entity.type
_entity.pdbx_description
1 polymer ?
#
loop_
_entity_poly.entity_id
_entity_poly.type
_entity_poly.pdbx_seq_one_letter_code
_entity_poly.pdbx_strand_id
1 'polypeptide(L)'
;MSETGSASPEADDAAVGSALPGTADVLVGEALPVTTDIPVGEALPGPADDPICDALPGNADVLVGEGTPPATPAPRGWYTRGYLPHYDASHILQSVTFRLADSLPQQTLRQLEAELRRLPEHRREAARRQRIETWLDAGLGSCLLRHPEVADHLQQSLQHFHGLRYRLHAWCVMPNHVHVLLQPITPLGSIVQGWKSFSARWIRKHQTALGLQLPNGQPVWLREYWDRYIRDEAHYLTVVDYIHRNPVKAGLCADPRDWPWSSASVGSGENAARAKAADEDVGVP
;
A
#
# COMPACT_ATOMS: atom_id res chain seq x y z
N MET A 1 34.96 50.68 45.80
CA MET A 1 34.06 51.41 44.89
C MET A 1 32.89 50.48 44.64
N SER A 2 31.94 50.47 45.59
CA SER A 2 30.63 51.16 45.55
C SER A 2 29.69 50.45 44.55
N GLU A 3 28.77 49.60 45.01
CA GLU A 3 27.39 49.84 45.54
C GLU A 3 26.45 49.14 44.53
N THR A 4 25.29 48.52 44.78
CA THR A 4 24.39 48.22 45.92
C THR A 4 23.30 47.28 45.35
N GLY A 5 22.97 46.15 45.98
CA GLY A 5 21.71 45.96 46.73
C GLY A 5 20.81 44.92 46.03
N SER A 6 19.84 44.23 46.63
CA SER A 6 19.48 43.88 48.02
C SER A 6 18.31 42.87 47.91
N ALA A 7 18.31 41.86 48.80
CA ALA A 7 17.21 41.10 49.44
C ALA A 7 15.83 40.81 48.76
N SER A 8 15.40 39.54 48.92
CA SER A 8 14.01 38.98 48.93
C SER A 8 13.11 39.57 50.07
N PRO A 9 11.87 39.10 50.43
CA PRO A 9 10.97 38.00 49.97
C PRO A 9 9.42 38.32 49.99
N GLU A 10 8.56 37.26 49.95
CA GLU A 10 7.13 37.14 50.37
C GLU A 10 6.01 37.67 49.42
N ALA A 11 5.13 36.82 48.87
CA ALA A 11 3.92 36.15 49.41
C ALA A 11 2.66 37.03 49.29
N ASP A 12 1.63 36.58 48.54
CA ASP A 12 0.25 36.72 49.00
C ASP A 12 -0.74 35.77 48.30
N ASP A 13 -1.66 35.34 49.14
CA ASP A 13 -2.75 34.38 48.98
C ASP A 13 -4.05 35.11 48.60
N ALA A 14 -4.92 34.52 47.78
CA ALA A 14 -6.33 34.93 47.69
C ALA A 14 -7.16 33.94 46.84
N ALA A 15 -7.79 32.99 47.53
CA ALA A 15 -8.96 32.27 47.07
C ALA A 15 -10.26 32.98 47.52
N VAL A 16 -11.20 33.22 46.61
CA VAL A 16 -12.68 33.35 46.82
C VAL A 16 -13.30 33.23 45.41
N GLY A 17 -14.34 32.46 45.05
CA GLY A 17 -15.41 31.74 45.76
C GLY A 17 -16.74 31.99 45.01
N SER A 18 -17.61 30.97 44.92
CA SER A 18 -19.07 31.06 44.61
C SER A 18 -19.47 31.22 43.13
N ALA A 19 -20.50 30.61 42.52
CA ALA A 19 -21.54 29.66 42.94
C ALA A 19 -22.24 29.07 41.68
N LEU A 20 -22.71 27.82 41.80
CA LEU A 20 -23.87 27.24 41.07
C LEU A 20 -25.18 27.72 41.76
N PRO A 21 -26.39 27.75 41.16
CA PRO A 21 -27.04 26.54 40.60
C PRO A 21 -28.04 26.75 39.42
N GLY A 22 -28.45 25.65 38.81
CA GLY A 22 -29.56 25.62 37.85
C GLY A 22 -29.96 24.17 37.50
N THR A 23 -31.00 23.68 38.17
CA THR A 23 -31.69 22.40 37.96
C THR A 23 -32.80 22.54 36.91
N ALA A 24 -32.94 21.55 36.02
CA ALA A 24 -34.15 21.10 35.29
C ALA A 24 -33.68 20.19 34.13
N ASP A 25 -34.31 19.11 33.69
CA ASP A 25 -35.50 18.38 34.09
C ASP A 25 -35.38 16.99 33.43
N VAL A 26 -35.96 15.96 34.05
CA VAL A 26 -36.03 14.61 33.51
C VAL A 26 -37.26 14.54 32.60
N LEU A 27 -37.06 14.23 31.31
CA LEU A 27 -38.15 13.78 30.43
C LEU A 27 -37.76 12.48 29.73
N VAL A 28 -38.43 11.44 30.19
CA VAL A 28 -38.59 10.13 29.55
C VAL A 28 -39.40 10.36 28.27
N GLY A 29 -38.84 10.02 27.11
CA GLY A 29 -39.47 10.14 25.80
C GLY A 29 -39.33 8.82 25.03
N GLU A 30 -40.46 8.39 24.51
CA GLU A 30 -40.79 7.04 24.06
C GLU A 30 -39.98 6.49 22.88
N ALA A 31 -39.90 5.15 22.86
CA ALA A 31 -39.42 4.35 21.75
C ALA A 31 -40.31 4.55 20.51
N LEU A 32 -39.68 4.83 19.37
CA LEU A 32 -40.31 4.79 18.05
C LEU A 32 -39.87 3.54 17.28
N PRO A 33 -40.75 2.97 16.44
CA PRO A 33 -40.66 1.59 15.98
C PRO A 33 -39.60 1.40 14.90
N VAL A 34 -38.88 0.27 15.01
CA VAL A 34 -38.06 -0.29 13.94
C VAL A 34 -38.98 -0.74 12.81
N THR A 35 -38.99 -0.01 11.70
CA THR A 35 -39.62 -0.44 10.45
C THR A 35 -38.60 -1.21 9.63
N THR A 36 -38.76 -2.53 9.56
CA THR A 36 -38.05 -3.37 8.59
C THR A 36 -38.73 -3.23 7.24
N ASP A 37 -38.16 -2.42 6.35
CA ASP A 37 -38.39 -2.50 4.90
C ASP A 37 -37.20 -1.89 4.17
N ILE A 38 -36.20 -2.73 3.86
CA ILE A 38 -35.15 -2.42 2.89
C ILE A 38 -35.62 -3.01 1.55
N PRO A 39 -35.80 -2.21 0.49
CA PRO A 39 -36.12 -2.74 -0.82
C PRO A 39 -34.93 -3.53 -1.36
N VAL A 40 -35.20 -4.77 -1.78
CA VAL A 40 -34.27 -5.64 -2.51
C VAL A 40 -33.96 -4.98 -3.86
N GLY A 41 -32.84 -4.26 -3.92
CA GLY A 41 -32.28 -3.72 -5.16
C GLY A 41 -31.71 -4.85 -6.02
N GLU A 42 -32.10 -4.85 -7.29
CA GLU A 42 -31.68 -5.79 -8.34
C GLU A 42 -30.17 -6.04 -8.37
N ALA A 43 -29.82 -7.31 -8.58
CA ALA A 43 -28.47 -7.78 -8.80
C ALA A 43 -27.83 -7.05 -10.00
N LEU A 44 -26.69 -6.40 -9.75
CA LEU A 44 -25.81 -5.93 -10.81
C LEU A 44 -25.31 -7.13 -11.62
N PRO A 45 -25.36 -7.09 -12.97
CA PRO A 45 -24.84 -8.17 -13.79
C PRO A 45 -23.33 -8.32 -13.57
N GLY A 46 -22.89 -9.57 -13.37
CA GLY A 46 -21.49 -9.92 -13.18
C GLY A 46 -20.61 -9.45 -14.34
N PRO A 47 -19.30 -9.24 -14.11
CA PRO A 47 -18.40 -8.79 -15.16
C PRO A 47 -18.37 -9.83 -16.27
N ALA A 48 -18.81 -9.41 -17.46
CA ALA A 48 -18.67 -10.17 -18.68
C ALA A 48 -17.19 -10.49 -18.93
N ASP A 49 -16.95 -11.69 -19.43
CA ASP A 49 -15.66 -12.13 -19.95
C ASP A 49 -15.10 -11.08 -20.93
N ASP A 50 -14.07 -10.35 -20.51
CA ASP A 50 -13.30 -9.45 -21.38
C ASP A 50 -12.12 -10.25 -21.97
N PRO A 51 -12.14 -10.65 -23.25
CA PRO A 51 -11.16 -11.56 -23.82
C PRO A 51 -10.00 -10.76 -24.43
N ILE A 52 -9.25 -9.97 -23.67
CA ILE A 52 -7.98 -9.40 -24.15
C ILE A 52 -6.98 -9.29 -22.99
N CYS A 53 -6.30 -10.39 -22.65
CA CYS A 53 -5.03 -10.34 -21.91
C CYS A 53 -3.83 -10.91 -22.69
N ASP A 54 -4.04 -11.46 -23.88
CA ASP A 54 -2.96 -11.95 -24.76
C ASP A 54 -2.76 -11.02 -25.95
N ALA A 55 -2.19 -9.83 -25.73
CA ALA A 55 -1.51 -9.08 -26.77
C ALA A 55 -0.74 -7.88 -26.19
N LEU A 56 0.60 -7.99 -26.15
CA LEU A 56 1.49 -6.83 -26.13
C LEU A 56 1.89 -6.54 -27.59
N PRO A 57 1.65 -5.34 -28.16
CA PRO A 57 2.12 -5.05 -29.50
C PRO A 57 3.50 -4.36 -29.49
N GLY A 58 4.32 -4.78 -30.45
CA GLY A 58 5.36 -3.96 -31.07
C GLY A 58 6.75 -4.58 -31.07
N ASN A 59 7.13 -5.20 -32.21
CA ASN A 59 8.32 -4.85 -33.00
C ASN A 59 8.34 -5.64 -34.33
N ALA A 60 8.29 -4.88 -35.43
CA ALA A 60 8.76 -5.09 -36.82
C ALA A 60 8.82 -6.50 -37.45
N ASP A 61 8.26 -6.55 -38.68
CA ASP A 61 8.37 -7.58 -39.72
C ASP A 61 9.55 -8.55 -39.61
N VAL A 62 9.25 -9.82 -39.31
CA VAL A 62 10.07 -10.97 -39.71
C VAL A 62 9.14 -12.09 -40.16
N LEU A 63 9.44 -12.58 -41.36
CA LEU A 63 8.74 -13.65 -42.07
C LEU A 63 8.61 -14.92 -41.22
N VAL A 64 7.45 -15.57 -41.39
CA VAL A 64 6.98 -16.79 -40.72
C VAL A 64 8.00 -17.92 -40.81
N GLY A 65 8.47 -18.39 -39.65
CA GLY A 65 9.17 -19.66 -39.49
C GLY A 65 8.65 -20.33 -38.22
N GLU A 66 8.17 -21.58 -38.34
CA GLU A 66 7.66 -22.36 -37.21
C GLU A 66 8.73 -22.47 -36.12
N GLY A 67 8.47 -21.85 -34.98
CA GLY A 67 9.40 -21.77 -33.86
C GLY A 67 8.68 -21.96 -32.54
N THR A 68 9.19 -22.90 -31.76
CA THR A 68 8.86 -23.22 -30.36
C THR A 68 8.47 -21.97 -29.54
N PRO A 69 7.42 -22.03 -28.67
CA PRO A 69 7.03 -20.88 -27.86
C PRO A 69 8.22 -20.35 -27.03
N PRO A 70 8.35 -19.01 -26.87
CA PRO A 70 9.49 -18.44 -26.16
C PRO A 70 9.49 -18.91 -24.71
N ALA A 71 10.60 -19.55 -24.31
CA ALA A 71 10.81 -19.99 -22.95
C ALA A 71 10.63 -18.81 -21.97
N THR A 72 9.89 -19.05 -20.88
CA THR A 72 9.79 -18.12 -19.76
C THR A 72 11.23 -17.75 -19.34
N PRO A 73 11.60 -16.45 -19.26
CA PRO A 73 12.96 -16.10 -18.94
C PRO A 73 13.30 -16.62 -17.54
N ALA A 74 14.38 -17.40 -17.47
CA ALA A 74 14.87 -18.00 -16.24
C ALA A 74 15.16 -16.93 -15.16
N PRO A 75 15.03 -17.27 -13.87
CA PRO A 75 15.36 -16.38 -12.76
C PRO A 75 16.79 -15.85 -12.90
N ARG A 76 16.94 -14.52 -12.85
CA ARG A 76 18.20 -13.83 -13.21
C ARG A 76 19.23 -13.74 -12.09
N GLY A 77 18.92 -14.19 -10.88
CA GLY A 77 19.75 -13.95 -9.70
C GLY A 77 19.86 -12.45 -9.41
N TRP A 78 21.03 -11.99 -8.96
CA TRP A 78 21.28 -10.56 -8.74
C TRP A 78 21.39 -9.82 -10.07
N TYR A 79 20.56 -8.80 -10.29
CA TYR A 79 20.65 -7.91 -11.45
C TYR A 79 20.40 -6.45 -11.07
N THR A 80 21.03 -5.52 -11.79
CA THR A 80 20.81 -4.07 -11.64
C THR A 80 20.29 -3.49 -12.94
N ARG A 81 19.36 -2.52 -12.86
CA ARG A 81 18.95 -1.68 -13.99
C ARG A 81 19.48 -0.24 -13.87
N GLY A 82 20.52 -0.04 -13.05
CA GLY A 82 21.29 1.21 -12.98
C GLY A 82 21.22 1.99 -11.67
N TYR A 83 20.41 1.56 -10.69
CA TYR A 83 20.30 2.29 -9.40
C TYR A 83 20.11 1.39 -8.17
N LEU A 84 19.35 0.29 -8.24
CA LEU A 84 19.18 -0.69 -7.16
C LEU A 84 19.46 -2.12 -7.65
N PRO A 85 20.18 -2.96 -6.88
CA PRO A 85 20.27 -4.39 -7.14
C PRO A 85 18.97 -5.09 -6.74
N HIS A 86 18.41 -5.86 -7.68
CA HIS A 86 17.25 -6.72 -7.52
C HIS A 86 17.71 -8.18 -7.48
N TYR A 87 17.00 -9.05 -6.77
CA TYR A 87 17.30 -10.49 -6.74
C TYR A 87 16.12 -11.33 -7.26
N ASP A 88 16.31 -11.99 -8.40
CA ASP A 88 15.31 -12.84 -9.03
C ASP A 88 15.66 -14.32 -8.82
N ALA A 89 14.98 -14.95 -7.87
CA ALA A 89 15.03 -16.39 -7.66
C ALA A 89 13.60 -16.90 -7.47
N SER A 90 13.23 -17.91 -8.27
CA SER A 90 11.96 -18.61 -8.14
C SER A 90 11.82 -19.15 -6.72
N HIS A 91 10.62 -19.03 -6.15
CA HIS A 91 10.26 -19.56 -4.83
C HIS A 91 10.92 -18.92 -3.60
N ILE A 92 11.73 -17.86 -3.75
CA ILE A 92 12.25 -17.12 -2.58
C ILE A 92 11.24 -16.05 -2.17
N LEU A 93 10.88 -16.02 -0.90
CA LEU A 93 10.03 -14.97 -0.34
C LEU A 93 10.67 -13.59 -0.51
N GLN A 94 9.89 -12.64 -1.04
CA GLN A 94 10.33 -11.27 -1.25
C GLN A 94 9.29 -10.26 -0.76
N SER A 95 9.77 -9.27 -0.01
CA SER A 95 9.02 -8.06 0.28
C SER A 95 9.22 -7.06 -0.85
N VAL A 96 8.15 -6.51 -1.38
CA VAL A 96 8.14 -5.52 -2.45
C VAL A 96 7.40 -4.27 -1.99
N THR A 97 7.96 -3.10 -2.32
CA THR A 97 7.29 -1.82 -2.16
C THR A 97 7.30 -1.09 -3.50
N PHE A 98 6.13 -0.67 -3.98
CA PHE A 98 6.00 0.22 -5.14
C PHE A 98 5.07 1.40 -4.81
N ARG A 99 5.27 2.53 -5.48
CA ARG A 99 4.66 3.81 -5.09
C ARG A 99 4.25 4.66 -6.28
N LEU A 100 3.30 5.56 -6.05
CA LEU A 100 2.88 6.55 -7.04
C LEU A 100 4.07 7.41 -7.47
N ALA A 101 4.07 7.87 -8.72
CA ALA A 101 5.20 8.61 -9.29
C ALA A 101 5.46 9.95 -8.57
N ASP A 102 4.40 10.57 -8.06
CA ASP A 102 4.40 11.87 -7.38
C ASP A 102 4.47 11.76 -5.84
N SER A 103 4.50 10.55 -5.30
CA SER A 103 4.54 10.28 -3.85
C SER A 103 5.74 10.90 -3.13
N LEU A 104 6.82 11.23 -3.85
CA LEU A 104 7.93 12.02 -3.32
C LEU A 104 8.27 13.15 -4.31
N PRO A 105 7.83 14.39 -4.05
CA PRO A 105 8.15 15.53 -4.89
C PRO A 105 9.68 15.69 -5.08
N GLN A 106 10.10 16.16 -6.25
CA GLN A 106 11.52 16.24 -6.59
C GLN A 106 12.31 17.15 -5.64
N GLN A 107 11.69 18.19 -5.10
CA GLN A 107 12.29 19.05 -4.07
C GLN A 107 12.63 18.27 -2.81
N THR A 108 11.71 17.42 -2.36
CA THR A 108 11.86 16.56 -1.18
C THR A 108 13.01 15.55 -1.38
N LEU A 109 13.13 14.97 -2.59
CA LEU A 109 14.26 14.10 -2.93
C LEU A 109 15.61 14.83 -2.95
N ARG A 110 15.66 16.05 -3.52
CA ARG A 110 16.89 16.87 -3.51
C ARG A 110 17.32 17.22 -2.09
N GLN A 111 16.36 17.53 -1.21
CA GLN A 111 16.64 17.77 0.20
C GLN A 111 17.22 16.53 0.88
N LEU A 112 16.63 15.35 0.63
CA LEU A 112 17.16 14.08 1.14
C LEU A 112 18.62 13.87 0.73
N GLU A 113 18.91 14.03 -0.56
CA GLU A 113 20.26 13.83 -1.09
C GLU A 113 21.28 14.80 -0.49
N ALA A 114 20.86 16.04 -0.17
CA ALA A 114 21.71 16.99 0.54
C ALA A 114 21.97 16.58 1.99
N GLU A 115 20.94 16.10 2.71
CA GLU A 115 21.06 15.61 4.09
C GLU A 115 21.93 14.35 4.17
N LEU A 116 21.71 13.37 3.27
CA LEU A 116 22.47 12.11 3.25
C LEU A 116 23.96 12.31 3.00
N ARG A 117 24.33 13.31 2.18
CA ARG A 117 25.74 13.63 1.93
C ARG A 117 26.52 14.00 3.19
N ARG A 118 25.83 14.49 4.23
CA ARG A 118 26.43 14.84 5.53
C ARG A 118 26.63 13.64 6.45
N LEU A 119 26.02 12.49 6.15
CA LEU A 119 26.14 11.28 6.95
C LEU A 119 27.32 10.41 6.48
N PRO A 120 27.91 9.59 7.38
CA PRO A 120 28.84 8.53 7.01
C PRO A 120 28.20 7.57 6.00
N GLU A 121 28.98 7.13 5.01
CA GLU A 121 28.49 6.31 3.88
C GLU A 121 27.70 5.08 4.33
N HIS A 122 28.21 4.33 5.31
CA HIS A 122 27.56 3.13 5.85
C HIS A 122 26.17 3.38 6.45
N ARG A 123 25.82 4.62 6.81
CA ARG A 123 24.49 4.99 7.33
C ARG A 123 23.55 5.55 6.27
N ARG A 124 24.07 5.99 5.12
CA ARG A 124 23.28 6.74 4.12
C ARG A 124 22.11 5.93 3.60
N GLU A 125 22.32 4.66 3.28
CA GLU A 125 21.26 3.84 2.70
C GLU A 125 20.12 3.57 3.71
N ALA A 126 20.47 3.26 4.95
CA ALA A 126 19.49 3.08 6.02
C ALA A 126 18.71 4.37 6.31
N ALA A 127 19.41 5.50 6.42
CA ALA A 127 18.78 6.82 6.61
C ALA A 127 17.89 7.21 5.42
N ARG A 128 18.32 6.90 4.18
CA ARG A 128 17.54 7.13 2.97
C ARG A 128 16.22 6.36 3.01
N ARG A 129 16.28 5.07 3.35
CA ARG A 129 15.11 4.20 3.46
C ARG A 129 14.14 4.72 4.51
N GLN A 130 14.63 4.98 5.72
CA GLN A 130 13.82 5.49 6.81
C GLN A 130 13.12 6.80 6.44
N ARG A 131 13.83 7.74 5.80
CA ARG A 131 13.22 9.03 5.43
C ARG A 131 12.20 8.90 4.30
N ILE A 132 12.49 8.07 3.29
CA ILE A 132 11.54 7.78 2.21
C ILE A 132 10.24 7.23 2.80
N GLU A 133 10.35 6.27 3.71
CA GLU A 133 9.20 5.68 4.39
C GLU A 133 8.41 6.72 5.18
N THR A 134 9.08 7.57 5.97
CA THR A 134 8.40 8.66 6.70
C THR A 134 7.61 9.59 5.78
N TRP A 135 8.14 9.92 4.60
CA TRP A 135 7.44 10.79 3.65
C TRP A 135 6.34 10.09 2.87
N LEU A 136 6.48 8.79 2.65
CA LEU A 136 5.40 7.96 2.13
C LEU A 136 4.23 7.94 3.10
N ASP A 137 4.49 7.69 4.39
CA ASP A 137 3.49 7.68 5.47
C ASP A 137 2.84 9.06 5.67
N ALA A 138 3.58 10.14 5.44
CA ALA A 138 3.06 11.51 5.48
C ALA A 138 2.03 11.82 4.35
N GLY A 139 1.83 10.91 3.39
CA GLY A 139 0.79 11.07 2.37
C GLY A 139 1.06 12.21 1.39
N LEU A 140 2.32 12.43 1.01
CA LEU A 140 2.66 13.40 -0.03
C LEU A 140 2.18 12.94 -1.42
N GLY A 141 1.99 13.91 -2.32
CA GLY A 141 1.49 13.68 -3.68
C GLY A 141 -0.03 13.55 -3.75
N SER A 142 -0.53 13.04 -4.87
CA SER A 142 -1.97 12.92 -5.17
C SER A 142 -2.72 11.92 -4.29
N CYS A 143 -2.01 10.96 -3.67
CA CYS A 143 -2.62 9.91 -2.84
C CYS A 143 -3.81 9.20 -3.49
N LEU A 144 -3.71 8.84 -4.78
CA LEU A 144 -4.79 8.22 -5.54
C LEU A 144 -5.39 6.98 -4.87
N LEU A 145 -4.56 6.21 -4.16
CA LEU A 145 -4.96 4.98 -3.48
C LEU A 145 -5.73 5.27 -2.18
N ARG A 146 -5.92 6.53 -1.80
CA ARG A 146 -6.87 6.93 -0.75
C ARG A 146 -8.31 6.77 -1.22
N HIS A 147 -8.56 6.83 -2.53
CA HIS A 147 -9.89 6.64 -3.07
C HIS A 147 -10.29 5.16 -2.96
N PRO A 148 -11.40 4.82 -2.28
CA PRO A 148 -11.79 3.44 -2.02
C PRO A 148 -11.80 2.54 -3.25
N GLU A 149 -12.44 2.97 -4.33
CA GLU A 149 -12.52 2.18 -5.56
C GLU A 149 -11.16 1.91 -6.21
N VAL A 150 -10.21 2.84 -6.09
CA VAL A 150 -8.85 2.66 -6.61
C VAL A 150 -8.10 1.63 -5.76
N ALA A 151 -8.24 1.72 -4.44
CA ALA A 151 -7.62 0.78 -3.50
C ALA A 151 -8.21 -0.63 -3.64
N ASP A 152 -9.52 -0.75 -3.79
CA ASP A 152 -10.23 -2.01 -4.05
C ASP A 152 -9.79 -2.64 -5.36
N HIS A 153 -9.73 -1.87 -6.43
CA HIS A 153 -9.26 -2.38 -7.72
C HIS A 153 -7.81 -2.88 -7.64
N LEU A 154 -6.95 -2.17 -6.91
CA LEU A 154 -5.56 -2.58 -6.72
C LEU A 154 -5.47 -3.85 -5.86
N GLN A 155 -6.24 -3.95 -4.78
CA GLN A 155 -6.35 -5.16 -3.96
C GLN A 155 -6.77 -6.36 -4.80
N GLN A 156 -7.82 -6.22 -5.62
CA GLN A 156 -8.26 -7.28 -6.53
C GLN A 156 -7.16 -7.66 -7.52
N SER A 157 -6.42 -6.67 -8.04
CA SER A 157 -5.27 -6.92 -8.94
C SER A 157 -4.14 -7.71 -8.28
N LEU A 158 -3.89 -7.48 -6.98
CA LEU A 158 -2.93 -8.27 -6.21
C LEU A 158 -3.45 -9.69 -6.01
N GLN A 159 -4.74 -9.88 -5.74
CA GLN A 159 -5.31 -11.19 -5.44
C GLN A 159 -5.52 -12.06 -6.68
N HIS A 160 -5.75 -11.45 -7.85
CA HIS A 160 -6.18 -12.13 -9.07
C HIS A 160 -5.30 -13.31 -9.52
N PHE A 161 -3.98 -13.21 -9.39
CA PHE A 161 -3.06 -14.29 -9.77
C PHE A 161 -2.40 -15.00 -8.56
N HIS A 162 -2.99 -14.86 -7.37
CA HIS A 162 -2.59 -15.63 -6.20
C HIS A 162 -2.70 -17.13 -6.50
N GLY A 163 -1.70 -17.91 -6.10
CA GLY A 163 -1.63 -19.36 -6.36
C GLY A 163 -1.14 -19.73 -7.77
N LEU A 164 -1.32 -18.84 -8.75
CA LEU A 164 -0.95 -19.07 -10.15
C LEU A 164 0.41 -18.47 -10.52
N ARG A 165 0.59 -17.17 -10.32
CA ARG A 165 1.84 -16.45 -10.71
C ARG A 165 2.73 -16.13 -9.53
N TYR A 166 2.16 -16.12 -8.34
CA TYR A 166 2.83 -15.88 -7.05
C TYR A 166 1.90 -16.33 -5.92
N ARG A 167 2.48 -16.56 -4.74
CA ARG A 167 1.71 -16.72 -3.50
C ARG A 167 1.83 -15.42 -2.70
N LEU A 168 0.70 -14.87 -2.27
CA LEU A 168 0.66 -13.71 -1.39
C LEU A 168 0.68 -14.17 0.06
N HIS A 169 1.52 -13.54 0.87
CA HIS A 169 1.63 -13.83 2.30
C HIS A 169 1.12 -12.68 3.15
N ALA A 170 1.48 -11.44 2.79
CA ALA A 170 0.95 -10.23 3.42
C ALA A 170 0.96 -9.09 2.40
N TRP A 171 0.02 -8.16 2.50
CA TRP A 171 -0.01 -6.96 1.68
C TRP A 171 -0.79 -5.86 2.37
N CYS A 172 -0.48 -4.61 2.01
CA CYS A 172 -1.16 -3.42 2.47
C CYS A 172 -1.10 -2.32 1.40
N VAL A 173 -2.27 -1.82 0.99
CA VAL A 173 -2.41 -0.66 0.11
C VAL A 173 -2.50 0.59 0.98
N MET A 174 -1.47 1.44 0.89
CA MET A 174 -1.39 2.73 1.56
C MET A 174 -1.83 3.85 0.60
N PRO A 175 -2.14 5.06 1.06
CA PRO A 175 -2.68 6.13 0.19
C PRO A 175 -1.85 6.47 -1.06
N ASN A 176 -0.52 6.31 -1.03
CA ASN A 176 0.38 6.62 -2.15
C ASN A 176 1.41 5.51 -2.47
N HIS A 177 1.36 4.37 -1.79
CA HIS A 177 2.28 3.26 -1.98
C HIS A 177 1.67 1.92 -1.54
N VAL A 178 2.33 0.82 -1.87
CA VAL A 178 1.86 -0.52 -1.54
C VAL A 178 3.04 -1.33 -1.03
N HIS A 179 2.80 -2.10 0.03
CA HIS A 179 3.73 -3.12 0.52
C HIS A 179 3.15 -4.50 0.26
N VAL A 180 3.97 -5.43 -0.25
CA VAL A 180 3.55 -6.80 -0.58
C VAL A 180 4.67 -7.77 -0.22
N LEU A 181 4.37 -8.76 0.61
CA LEU A 181 5.18 -9.94 0.83
C LEU A 181 4.61 -11.09 0.00
N LEU A 182 5.42 -11.61 -0.91
CA LEU A 182 5.02 -12.66 -1.84
C LEU A 182 6.13 -13.68 -2.06
N GLN A 183 5.75 -14.85 -2.57
CA GLN A 183 6.65 -15.84 -3.13
C GLN A 183 6.41 -15.91 -4.65
N PRO A 184 7.39 -15.53 -5.50
CA PRO A 184 7.20 -15.46 -6.94
C PRO A 184 7.27 -16.87 -7.56
N ILE A 185 6.31 -17.18 -8.43
CA ILE A 185 6.33 -18.37 -9.31
C ILE A 185 6.82 -17.96 -10.70
N THR A 186 6.38 -16.78 -11.16
CA THR A 186 6.90 -16.10 -12.36
C THR A 186 7.89 -14.99 -11.99
N PRO A 187 8.76 -14.51 -12.91
CA PRO A 187 9.75 -13.48 -12.60
C PRO A 187 9.15 -12.25 -11.93
N LEU A 188 9.78 -11.79 -10.85
CA LEU A 188 9.23 -10.72 -9.99
C LEU A 188 8.92 -9.43 -10.78
N GLY A 189 9.82 -9.04 -11.67
CA GLY A 189 9.64 -7.86 -12.51
C GLY A 189 8.37 -7.91 -13.36
N SER A 190 8.01 -9.09 -13.89
CA SER A 190 6.80 -9.29 -14.68
C SER A 190 5.53 -9.23 -13.83
N ILE A 191 5.60 -9.70 -12.57
CA ILE A 191 4.49 -9.61 -11.61
C ILE A 191 4.20 -8.13 -11.28
N VAL A 192 5.23 -7.40 -10.84
CA VAL A 192 5.11 -6.00 -10.44
C VAL A 192 4.70 -5.11 -11.63
N GLN A 193 5.22 -5.39 -12.83
CA GLN A 193 4.78 -4.72 -14.05
C GLN A 193 3.31 -5.00 -14.36
N GLY A 194 2.84 -6.24 -14.16
CA GLY A 194 1.44 -6.62 -14.30
C GLY A 194 0.54 -5.75 -13.43
N TRP A 195 0.81 -5.73 -12.12
CA TRP A 195 0.04 -4.91 -11.16
C TRP A 195 0.04 -3.43 -11.52
N LYS A 196 1.21 -2.86 -11.79
CA LYS A 196 1.35 -1.43 -12.09
C LYS A 196 0.65 -1.05 -13.39
N SER A 197 0.82 -1.85 -14.44
CA SER A 197 0.27 -1.52 -15.76
C SER A 197 -1.25 -1.69 -15.80
N PHE A 198 -1.78 -2.76 -15.19
CA PHE A 198 -3.21 -3.01 -15.12
C PHE A 198 -3.95 -1.93 -14.31
N SER A 199 -3.49 -1.69 -13.06
CA SER A 199 -4.06 -0.64 -12.21
C SER A 199 -3.93 0.76 -12.81
N ALA A 200 -2.81 1.09 -13.46
CA ALA A 200 -2.64 2.39 -14.11
C ALA A 200 -3.63 2.61 -15.26
N ARG A 201 -3.88 1.59 -16.09
CA ARG A 201 -4.87 1.67 -17.16
C ARG A 201 -6.26 1.87 -16.59
N TRP A 202 -6.62 1.12 -15.55
CA TRP A 202 -7.91 1.27 -14.90
C TRP A 202 -8.09 2.66 -14.27
N ILE A 203 -7.11 3.15 -13.52
CA ILE A 203 -7.14 4.49 -12.92
C ILE A 203 -7.37 5.56 -13.99
N ARG A 204 -6.65 5.50 -15.11
CA ARG A 204 -6.82 6.48 -16.20
C ARG A 204 -8.19 6.39 -16.87
N LYS A 205 -8.72 5.17 -17.04
CA LYS A 205 -10.06 4.96 -17.62
C LYS A 205 -11.15 5.57 -16.73
N HIS A 206 -10.99 5.52 -15.41
CA HIS A 206 -12.01 5.96 -14.45
C HIS A 206 -11.71 7.34 -13.83
N GLN A 207 -10.61 8.00 -14.18
CA GLN A 207 -10.17 9.25 -13.52
C GLN A 207 -11.24 10.35 -13.54
N THR A 208 -11.98 10.49 -14.63
CA THR A 208 -13.04 11.52 -14.76
C THR A 208 -14.25 11.18 -13.89
N ALA A 209 -14.69 9.92 -13.90
CA ALA A 209 -15.83 9.46 -13.12
C ALA A 209 -15.57 9.55 -11.61
N LEU A 210 -14.32 9.29 -11.21
CA LEU A 210 -13.88 9.31 -9.81
C LEU A 210 -13.32 10.67 -9.35
N GLY A 211 -13.36 11.70 -10.21
CA GLY A 211 -12.83 13.03 -9.89
C GLY A 211 -11.33 13.05 -9.57
N LEU A 212 -10.56 12.08 -10.07
CA LEU A 212 -9.13 11.97 -9.83
C LEU A 212 -8.37 12.98 -10.68
N GLN A 213 -7.48 13.75 -10.04
CA GLN A 213 -6.65 14.74 -10.71
C GLN A 213 -5.33 14.11 -11.16
N LEU A 214 -5.32 13.51 -12.35
CA LEU A 214 -4.09 13.06 -13.00
C LEU A 214 -3.72 13.97 -14.15
N PRO A 215 -2.54 14.62 -14.11
CA PRO A 215 -2.07 15.37 -15.28
C PRO A 215 -1.82 14.43 -16.46
N ASN A 216 -2.22 14.87 -17.65
CA ASN A 216 -2.00 14.12 -18.88
C ASN A 216 -0.49 13.87 -19.10
N GLY A 217 -0.15 12.64 -19.51
CA GLY A 217 1.23 12.23 -19.77
C GLY A 217 2.09 11.90 -18.54
N GLN A 218 1.64 12.21 -17.31
CA GLN A 218 2.34 11.79 -16.09
C GLN A 218 2.11 10.30 -15.82
N PRO A 219 3.14 9.50 -15.52
CA PRO A 219 2.97 8.10 -15.13
C PRO A 219 2.26 8.00 -13.76
N VAL A 220 1.35 7.03 -13.61
CA VAL A 220 0.68 6.77 -12.31
C VAL A 220 1.68 6.27 -11.28
N TRP A 221 2.49 5.29 -11.67
CA TRP A 221 3.46 4.65 -10.81
C TRP A 221 4.87 5.12 -11.10
N LEU A 222 5.71 5.23 -10.07
CA LEU A 222 7.15 5.37 -10.26
C LEU A 222 7.66 4.17 -11.06
N ARG A 223 8.62 4.37 -11.97
CA ARG A 223 9.15 3.29 -12.83
C ARG A 223 9.73 2.14 -12.03
N GLU A 224 10.56 2.45 -11.03
CA GLU A 224 11.22 1.47 -10.18
C GLU A 224 10.28 0.97 -9.06
N TYR A 225 10.61 -0.19 -8.50
CA TYR A 225 10.09 -0.70 -7.24
C TYR A 225 11.27 -1.10 -6.35
N TRP A 226 11.00 -1.36 -5.08
CA TRP A 226 11.99 -1.82 -4.13
C TRP A 226 11.64 -3.25 -3.69
N ASP A 227 12.64 -4.11 -3.57
CA ASP A 227 12.48 -5.50 -3.15
C ASP A 227 13.55 -5.91 -2.12
N ARG A 228 13.20 -6.89 -1.30
CA ARG A 228 14.10 -7.60 -0.39
C ARG A 228 13.70 -9.05 -0.24
N TYR A 229 14.68 -9.95 -0.35
CA TYR A 229 14.48 -11.34 0.00
C TYR A 229 14.38 -11.54 1.52
N ILE A 230 13.55 -12.50 1.92
CA ILE A 230 13.41 -12.93 3.30
C ILE A 230 14.44 -14.02 3.59
N ARG A 231 15.06 -13.95 4.78
CA ARG A 231 16.26 -14.74 5.12
C ARG A 231 15.93 -15.98 5.92
N ASP A 232 14.95 -15.84 6.80
CA ASP A 232 14.57 -16.81 7.81
C ASP A 232 13.16 -16.50 8.30
N GLU A 233 12.61 -17.38 9.14
CA GLU A 233 11.27 -17.28 9.68
C GLU A 233 11.08 -16.05 10.60
N ALA A 234 12.11 -15.67 11.37
CA ALA A 234 12.03 -14.48 12.22
C ALA A 234 11.91 -13.20 11.38
N HIS A 235 12.68 -13.11 10.29
CA HIS A 235 12.59 -12.04 9.32
C HIS A 235 11.22 -12.04 8.62
N TYR A 236 10.68 -13.22 8.27
CA TYR A 236 9.34 -13.37 7.71
C TYR A 236 8.28 -12.76 8.63
N LEU A 237 8.22 -13.18 9.90
CA LEU A 237 7.24 -12.70 10.87
C LEU A 237 7.37 -11.19 11.11
N THR A 238 8.61 -10.69 11.18
CA THR A 238 8.87 -9.24 11.31
C THR A 238 8.32 -8.45 10.13
N VAL A 239 8.48 -8.96 8.90
CA VAL A 239 7.99 -8.28 7.69
C VAL A 239 6.47 -8.35 7.60
N VAL A 240 5.85 -9.47 7.97
CA VAL A 240 4.38 -9.58 8.04
C VAL A 240 3.81 -8.55 9.02
N ASP A 241 4.31 -8.52 10.25
CA ASP A 241 3.86 -7.57 11.27
C ASP A 241 4.10 -6.12 10.83
N TYR A 242 5.26 -5.84 10.24
CA TYR A 242 5.55 -4.53 9.65
C TYR A 242 4.49 -4.13 8.62
N ILE A 243 4.22 -4.97 7.61
CA ILE A 243 3.25 -4.68 6.55
C ILE A 243 1.87 -4.40 7.14
N HIS A 244 1.41 -5.24 8.07
CA HIS A 244 0.10 -5.11 8.70
C HIS A 244 0.00 -3.85 9.58
N ARG A 245 1.07 -3.46 10.26
CA ARG A 245 1.09 -2.27 11.13
C ARG A 245 1.30 -0.94 10.42
N ASN A 246 1.65 -0.94 9.13
CA ASN A 246 1.89 0.30 8.37
C ASN A 246 0.73 1.31 8.46
N PRO A 247 -0.55 0.91 8.28
CA PRO A 247 -1.68 1.82 8.43
C PRO A 247 -1.78 2.46 9.80
N VAL A 248 -1.50 1.71 10.87
CA VAL A 248 -1.51 2.22 12.25
C VAL A 248 -0.36 3.19 12.47
N LYS A 249 0.84 2.84 12.00
CA LYS A 249 2.02 3.71 12.07
C LYS A 249 1.79 5.05 11.34
N ALA A 250 1.08 5.03 10.22
CA ALA A 250 0.73 6.22 9.45
C ALA A 250 -0.50 6.98 10.02
N GLY A 251 -1.09 6.52 11.13
CA GLY A 251 -2.25 7.16 11.76
C GLY A 251 -3.55 7.02 10.96
N LEU A 252 -3.66 6.02 10.09
CA LEU A 252 -4.84 5.78 9.25
C LEU A 252 -5.93 4.97 9.96
N CYS A 253 -5.56 4.19 10.98
CA CYS A 253 -6.46 3.40 11.81
C CYS A 253 -5.83 3.10 13.18
N ALA A 254 -6.64 2.60 14.13
CA ALA A 254 -6.17 2.27 15.48
C ALA A 254 -5.65 0.82 15.57
N ASP A 255 -6.29 -0.13 14.88
CA ASP A 255 -5.91 -1.54 14.81
C ASP A 255 -5.60 -1.94 13.35
N PRO A 256 -4.57 -2.77 13.09
CA PRO A 256 -4.28 -3.27 11.73
C PRO A 256 -5.47 -3.91 11.02
N ARG A 257 -6.40 -4.50 11.76
CA ARG A 257 -7.60 -5.18 11.24
C ARG A 257 -8.67 -4.20 10.75
N ASP A 258 -8.60 -2.94 11.16
CA ASP A 258 -9.54 -1.89 10.78
C ASP A 258 -9.22 -1.28 9.41
N TRP A 259 -8.03 -1.54 8.86
CA TRP A 259 -7.67 -1.06 7.52
C TRP A 259 -8.16 -2.02 6.44
N PRO A 260 -9.18 -1.66 5.64
CA PRO A 260 -9.85 -2.61 4.74
C PRO A 260 -8.94 -3.14 3.64
N TRP A 261 -8.03 -2.30 3.14
CA TRP A 261 -7.10 -2.63 2.05
C TRP A 261 -5.77 -3.21 2.56
N SER A 262 -5.86 -4.16 3.48
CA SER A 262 -4.73 -4.94 3.98
C SER A 262 -5.14 -6.39 4.18
N SER A 263 -4.20 -7.30 3.98
CA SER A 263 -4.36 -8.73 4.35
C SER A 263 -4.64 -8.98 5.83
N ALA A 264 -4.41 -7.99 6.71
CA ALA A 264 -4.79 -8.06 8.12
C ALA A 264 -6.29 -7.81 8.35
N SER A 265 -7.00 -7.27 7.36
CA SER A 265 -8.40 -6.87 7.52
C SER A 265 -9.29 -8.09 7.78
N VAL A 266 -10.31 -7.89 8.61
CA VAL A 266 -11.23 -8.98 9.04
C VAL A 266 -11.86 -9.69 7.83
N GLY A 267 -12.18 -8.97 6.76
CA GLY A 267 -12.74 -9.53 5.52
C GLY A 267 -11.71 -10.19 4.59
N SER A 268 -10.41 -9.94 4.75
CA SER A 268 -9.38 -10.59 3.94
C SER A 268 -9.21 -12.08 4.28
N GLY A 269 -9.46 -12.46 5.54
CA GLY A 269 -9.42 -13.85 5.99
C GLY A 269 -10.54 -14.72 5.40
N GLU A 270 -11.73 -14.16 5.20
CA GLU A 270 -12.87 -14.86 4.59
C GLU A 270 -12.64 -15.12 3.09
N ASN A 271 -12.04 -14.16 2.39
CA ASN A 271 -11.65 -14.32 0.98
C ASN A 271 -10.50 -15.32 0.80
N ALA A 272 -9.52 -15.34 1.72
CA ALA A 272 -8.44 -16.33 1.71
C ALA A 272 -8.95 -17.75 2.04
N ALA A 273 -9.90 -17.89 2.97
CA ALA A 273 -10.54 -19.17 3.29
C ALA A 273 -11.37 -19.71 2.11
N ARG A 274 -12.07 -18.85 1.36
CA ARG A 274 -12.77 -19.22 0.11
C ARG A 274 -11.80 -19.66 -0.99
N ALA A 275 -10.68 -18.96 -1.17
CA ALA A 275 -9.65 -19.34 -2.13
C ALA A 275 -8.99 -20.68 -1.78
N LYS A 276 -8.77 -20.95 -0.49
CA LYS A 276 -8.21 -22.23 0.00
C LYS A 276 -9.20 -23.40 -0.18
N ALA A 277 -10.49 -23.16 0.04
CA ALA A 277 -11.54 -24.16 -0.21
C ALA A 277 -11.67 -24.51 -1.71
N ALA A 278 -11.37 -23.57 -2.62
CA ALA A 278 -11.34 -23.84 -4.06
C ALA A 278 -10.09 -24.63 -4.51
N ASP A 279 -8.99 -24.56 -3.75
CA ASP A 279 -7.74 -25.30 -4.04
C ASP A 279 -7.81 -26.76 -3.53
N GLU A 280 -8.62 -27.02 -2.50
CA GLU A 280 -8.87 -28.38 -1.97
C GLU A 280 -9.87 -29.20 -2.82
N ASP A 281 -10.67 -28.56 -3.69
CA ASP A 281 -11.64 -29.23 -4.59
C ASP A 281 -11.05 -29.62 -5.96
N VAL A 282 -9.82 -29.19 -6.27
CA VAL A 282 -9.07 -29.61 -7.48
C VAL A 282 -8.16 -30.82 -7.21
N GLY A 283 -8.45 -31.56 -6.13
CA GLY A 283 -7.84 -32.86 -5.80
C GLY A 283 -8.36 -33.99 -6.70
N VAL A 284 -7.83 -34.04 -7.93
CA VAL A 284 -7.47 -35.18 -8.79
C VAL A 284 -8.08 -36.57 -8.46
N PRO A 285 -8.65 -37.32 -9.43
CA PRO A 285 -8.47 -38.76 -9.51
C PRO A 285 -7.13 -39.14 -10.15
#